data_AF-A0A2P2BSJ2-F1
#
_entry.id   AF-A0A2P2BSJ2-F1
#
_cell.length_a   1.000
_cell.length_b   1.000
_cell.length_c   1.000
_cell.angle_alpha   90.00
_cell.angle_beta   90.00
_cell.angle_gamma   90.00
#
_symmetry.space_group_name_H-M   'P 1'
#
loop_
_entity.id
_entity.type
_entity.pdbx_description
1 polymer ?
#
loop_
_entity_poly.entity_id
_entity_poly.type
_entity_poly.pdbx_seq_one_letter_code
_entity_poly.pdbx_strand_id
1 'polypeptide(L)'
;MKLTNQNTIFCTKCGDKNNSISLYCSNCGSEFIRTKAEYTRGKSVSINNIAKYSDISDIDIDDIEKFVFKNTHYYNEKFNKIKTTGSKITWNWAAFFLNIYWMLYRKMYLQAGAIFLGSILIAQIPYLGAILSFGLSIAIGMYSNALYLNHIQRKLTEVQHLDYEMKESMIIKKGGTNIVIPLIAVGICIVIAFIIIMLFGIAFKSMFY
;
A
#
# COMPACT_ATOMS: atom_id res chain seq x y z
N MET A 1 -44.07 8.86 -27.18
CA MET A 1 -43.31 7.79 -27.86
C MET A 1 -42.38 7.14 -26.84
N LYS A 2 -42.79 6.03 -26.20
CA LYS A 2 -41.98 5.31 -25.20
C LYS A 2 -41.09 4.32 -25.94
N LEU A 3 -39.80 4.61 -26.04
CA LEU A 3 -38.81 3.65 -26.59
C LEU A 3 -38.44 2.67 -25.47
N THR A 4 -39.07 1.50 -25.49
CA THR A 4 -38.67 0.30 -24.75
C THR A 4 -37.50 -0.37 -25.47
N ASN A 5 -36.35 -0.47 -24.81
CA ASN A 5 -35.35 -1.49 -25.13
C ASN A 5 -34.53 -1.82 -23.88
N GLN A 6 -35.13 -2.60 -22.98
CA GLN A 6 -34.44 -3.07 -21.77
C GLN A 6 -33.68 -4.35 -22.13
N ASN A 7 -32.43 -4.21 -22.59
CA ASN A 7 -31.52 -5.34 -22.68
C ASN A 7 -31.33 -5.90 -21.26
N THR A 8 -31.52 -7.20 -21.08
CA THR A 8 -31.41 -7.88 -19.78
C THR A 8 -30.23 -8.84 -19.77
N ILE A 9 -29.56 -8.97 -18.62
CA ILE A 9 -28.40 -9.83 -18.41
C ILE A 9 -28.69 -10.81 -17.26
N PHE A 10 -28.23 -12.05 -17.37
CA PHE A 10 -28.39 -13.06 -16.33
C PHE A 10 -27.14 -13.16 -15.48
N CYS A 11 -27.31 -13.22 -14.16
CA CYS A 11 -26.20 -13.41 -13.22
C CYS A 11 -25.60 -14.81 -13.38
N THR A 12 -24.29 -14.90 -13.61
CA THR A 12 -23.56 -16.18 -13.72
C THR A 12 -23.36 -16.89 -12.37
N LYS A 13 -23.69 -16.22 -11.25
CA LYS A 13 -23.58 -16.78 -9.90
C LYS A 13 -24.91 -17.30 -9.36
N CYS A 14 -25.98 -16.50 -9.41
CA CYS A 14 -27.29 -16.89 -8.85
C CYS A 14 -28.39 -17.12 -9.90
N GLY A 15 -28.13 -16.86 -11.18
CA GLY A 15 -29.10 -17.04 -12.26
C GLY A 15 -30.16 -15.93 -12.37
N ASP A 16 -30.14 -14.94 -11.48
CA ASP A 16 -31.20 -13.93 -11.44
C ASP A 16 -31.13 -12.94 -12.62
N LYS A 17 -32.31 -12.51 -13.09
CA LYS A 17 -32.47 -11.63 -14.25
C LYS A 17 -32.28 -10.18 -13.85
N ASN A 18 -31.30 -9.53 -14.44
CA ASN A 18 -30.92 -8.15 -14.14
C ASN A 18 -31.03 -7.24 -15.38
N ASN A 19 -31.11 -5.93 -15.14
CA ASN A 19 -30.98 -4.95 -16.22
C ASN A 19 -29.53 -4.95 -16.71
N SER A 20 -29.32 -4.92 -18.03
CA SER A 20 -27.96 -4.85 -18.60
C SER A 20 -27.17 -3.65 -18.10
N ILE A 21 -27.77 -2.57 -17.59
CA ILE A 21 -27.03 -1.41 -17.08
C ILE A 21 -26.58 -1.61 -15.62
N SER A 22 -27.12 -2.59 -14.90
CA SER A 22 -26.76 -2.86 -13.50
C SER A 22 -25.29 -3.28 -13.38
N LEU A 23 -24.54 -2.64 -12.47
CA LEU A 23 -23.13 -2.98 -12.17
C LEU A 23 -23.00 -4.23 -11.28
N TYR A 24 -24.01 -4.48 -10.45
CA TYR A 24 -24.08 -5.59 -9.51
C TYR A 24 -25.41 -6.31 -9.65
N CYS A 25 -25.44 -7.60 -9.33
CA CYS A 25 -26.67 -8.37 -9.27
C CYS A 25 -27.57 -7.90 -8.12
N SER A 26 -28.84 -7.61 -8.39
CA SER A 26 -29.83 -7.18 -7.40
C SER A 26 -30.15 -8.21 -6.31
N ASN A 27 -29.90 -9.49 -6.57
CA ASN A 27 -30.22 -10.58 -5.65
C ASN A 27 -29.00 -11.05 -4.86
N CYS A 28 -27.87 -11.35 -5.52
CA CYS A 28 -26.69 -11.91 -4.84
C CYS A 28 -25.52 -10.92 -4.65
N GLY A 29 -25.60 -9.72 -5.23
CA GLY A 29 -24.55 -8.69 -5.10
C GLY A 29 -23.28 -8.92 -5.92
N SER A 30 -23.19 -9.99 -6.72
CA SER A 30 -22.02 -10.23 -7.58
C SER A 30 -21.86 -9.13 -8.64
N GLU A 31 -20.64 -8.63 -8.83
CA GLU A 31 -20.31 -7.66 -9.88
C GLU A 31 -20.33 -8.30 -11.27
N PHE A 32 -20.81 -7.55 -12.27
CA PHE A 32 -20.75 -7.96 -13.67
C PHE A 32 -19.43 -7.50 -14.33
N ILE A 33 -18.65 -8.45 -14.86
CA ILE A 33 -17.40 -8.14 -15.58
C ILE A 33 -17.76 -7.57 -16.96
N ARG A 34 -17.46 -6.28 -17.20
CA ARG A 34 -17.68 -5.61 -18.50
C ARG A 34 -16.36 -5.17 -19.12
N THR A 35 -16.18 -5.47 -20.40
CA THR A 35 -15.04 -4.95 -21.18
C THR A 35 -15.21 -3.45 -21.48
N LYS A 36 -14.10 -2.70 -21.45
CA LYS A 36 -14.01 -1.23 -21.62
C LYS A 36 -14.89 -0.63 -22.74
N ALA A 37 -15.19 -1.37 -23.81
CA ALA A 37 -15.98 -0.90 -24.95
C ALA A 37 -17.48 -0.66 -24.65
N GLU A 38 -18.07 -1.28 -23.62
CA GLU A 38 -19.49 -1.09 -23.28
C GLU A 38 -19.74 0.00 -22.21
N TYR A 39 -18.70 0.40 -21.47
CA TYR A 39 -18.79 1.45 -20.46
C TYR A 39 -19.15 2.82 -21.07
N THR A 40 -18.70 3.10 -22.29
CA THR A 40 -18.86 4.40 -22.95
C THR A 40 -20.24 4.62 -23.56
N ARG A 41 -21.07 3.57 -23.71
CA ARG A 41 -22.33 3.65 -24.49
C ARG A 41 -23.58 3.99 -23.66
N GLY A 42 -23.51 3.94 -22.33
CA GLY A 42 -24.68 4.02 -21.46
C GLY A 42 -24.80 5.24 -20.57
N LYS A 43 -23.90 6.22 -20.66
CA LYS A 43 -23.82 7.28 -19.64
C LYS A 43 -23.70 8.66 -20.27
N SER A 44 -24.82 9.39 -20.34
CA SER A 44 -24.80 10.84 -20.21
C SER A 44 -24.33 11.17 -18.78
N VAL A 45 -23.03 11.11 -18.57
CA VAL A 45 -22.38 11.59 -17.34
C VAL A 45 -22.37 13.11 -17.40
N SER A 46 -22.91 13.75 -16.37
CA SER A 46 -22.61 15.15 -16.08
C SER A 46 -21.09 15.30 -15.87
N ILE A 47 -20.46 16.04 -16.78
CA ILE A 47 -19.00 16.15 -17.00
C ILE A 47 -18.22 16.72 -15.80
N ASN A 48 -18.86 17.03 -14.67
CA ASN A 48 -18.25 17.84 -13.62
C ASN A 48 -17.32 17.08 -12.66
N ASN A 49 -17.24 15.75 -12.72
CA ASN A 49 -16.39 14.95 -11.81
C ASN A 49 -15.27 14.15 -12.51
N ILE A 50 -15.03 14.38 -13.80
CA ILE A 50 -13.90 13.78 -14.54
C ILE A 50 -12.66 14.70 -14.49
N ALA A 51 -12.84 15.99 -14.18
CA ALA A 51 -11.78 17.00 -14.17
C ALA A 51 -10.82 16.95 -12.95
N LYS A 52 -10.88 15.90 -12.12
CA LYS A 52 -9.97 15.73 -10.97
C LYS A 52 -9.22 14.38 -10.98
N TYR A 53 -9.05 13.81 -12.17
CA TYR A 53 -8.22 12.63 -12.39
C TYR A 53 -6.98 12.94 -13.27
N SER A 54 -6.82 14.20 -13.69
CA SER A 54 -5.89 14.60 -14.74
C SER A 54 -4.56 15.20 -14.25
N ASP A 55 -4.16 14.99 -13.00
CA ASP A 55 -2.90 15.57 -12.47
C ASP A 55 -1.93 14.55 -11.83
N ILE A 56 -2.13 13.25 -12.08
CA ILE A 56 -1.11 12.23 -11.78
C ILE A 56 -0.87 11.40 -13.04
N SER A 57 0.12 11.85 -13.80
CA SER A 57 0.75 11.25 -14.97
C SER A 57 0.63 9.72 -15.10
N ASP A 58 0.08 9.26 -16.22
CA ASP A 58 0.41 8.08 -17.05
C ASP A 58 0.80 6.72 -16.43
N ILE A 59 0.70 6.54 -15.11
CA ILE A 59 1.03 5.28 -14.45
C ILE A 59 -0.23 4.41 -14.46
N ASP A 60 -0.16 3.32 -15.23
CA ASP A 60 -1.25 2.36 -15.38
C ASP A 60 -1.62 1.76 -14.00
N ILE A 61 -2.92 1.65 -13.75
CA ILE A 61 -3.43 0.98 -12.55
C ILE A 61 -2.95 -0.48 -12.56
N ASP A 62 -2.88 -1.12 -13.73
CA ASP A 62 -2.36 -2.48 -13.90
C ASP A 62 -0.91 -2.61 -13.39
N ASP A 63 -0.06 -1.63 -13.70
CA ASP A 63 1.33 -1.61 -13.23
C ASP A 63 1.42 -1.51 -11.69
N ILE A 64 0.53 -0.73 -11.07
CA ILE A 64 0.46 -0.60 -9.61
C ILE A 64 0.03 -1.93 -8.98
N GLU A 65 -0.97 -2.59 -9.55
CA GLU A 65 -1.47 -3.88 -9.06
C GLU A 65 -0.40 -4.97 -9.17
N LYS A 66 0.28 -5.04 -10.33
CA LYS A 66 1.43 -5.94 -10.55
C LYS A 66 2.56 -5.65 -9.57
N PHE A 67 2.87 -4.38 -9.31
CA PHE A 67 3.90 -4.01 -8.34
C PHE A 67 3.52 -4.39 -6.91
N VAL A 68 2.27 -4.20 -6.50
CA VAL A 68 1.82 -4.54 -5.15
C VAL A 68 1.82 -6.04 -4.94
N PHE A 69 1.36 -6.80 -5.95
CA PHE A 69 1.25 -8.26 -6.01
C PHE A 69 0.36 -8.88 -4.91
N LYS A 70 0.71 -8.72 -3.63
CA LYS A 70 -0.06 -9.20 -2.46
C LYS A 70 -0.84 -8.09 -1.78
N ASN A 71 -2.06 -8.44 -1.35
CA ASN A 71 -3.02 -7.55 -0.68
C ASN A 71 -3.48 -6.38 -1.56
N THR A 72 -3.56 -6.58 -2.87
CA THR A 72 -3.93 -5.55 -3.85
C THR A 72 -5.24 -4.86 -3.52
N HIS A 73 -6.28 -5.61 -3.14
CA HIS A 73 -7.57 -5.04 -2.74
C HIS A 73 -7.43 -3.99 -1.60
N TYR A 74 -6.69 -4.34 -0.54
CA TYR A 74 -6.44 -3.42 0.57
C TYR A 74 -5.75 -2.13 0.10
N TYR A 75 -4.69 -2.25 -0.71
CA TYR A 75 -3.94 -1.09 -1.17
C TYR A 75 -4.74 -0.25 -2.16
N ASN A 76 -5.50 -0.86 -3.05
CA ASN A 76 -6.37 -0.17 -3.99
C ASN A 76 -7.39 0.71 -3.26
N GLU A 77 -8.04 0.21 -2.21
CA GLU A 77 -8.95 1.03 -1.40
C GLU A 77 -8.24 2.23 -0.75
N LYS A 78 -7.07 2.01 -0.14
CA LYS A 78 -6.31 3.09 0.51
C LYS A 78 -5.81 4.12 -0.50
N PHE A 79 -5.28 3.66 -1.64
CA PHE A 79 -4.78 4.52 -2.70
C PHE A 79 -5.92 5.32 -3.35
N ASN A 80 -7.06 4.69 -3.59
CA ASN A 80 -8.25 5.38 -4.09
C ASN A 80 -8.71 6.44 -3.10
N LYS A 81 -8.74 6.14 -1.79
CA LYS A 81 -9.06 7.14 -0.77
C LYS A 81 -8.09 8.32 -0.79
N ILE A 82 -6.78 8.08 -0.89
CA ILE A 82 -5.77 9.15 -0.98
C ILE A 82 -5.99 10.00 -2.23
N LYS A 83 -6.25 9.37 -3.38
CA LYS A 83 -6.48 10.05 -4.66
C LYS A 83 -7.77 10.88 -4.68
N THR A 84 -8.88 10.34 -4.20
CA THR A 84 -10.18 11.03 -4.25
C THR A 84 -10.31 12.14 -3.22
N THR A 85 -9.78 11.93 -2.02
CA THR A 85 -9.88 12.91 -0.93
C THR A 85 -8.74 13.92 -0.92
N GLY A 86 -7.59 13.59 -1.54
CA GLY A 86 -6.34 14.35 -1.42
C GLY A 86 -5.64 14.20 -0.07
N SER A 87 -6.28 13.53 0.91
CA SER A 87 -5.68 13.30 2.23
C SER A 87 -4.68 12.16 2.18
N LYS A 88 -3.46 12.41 2.66
CA LYS A 88 -2.41 11.39 2.80
C LYS A 88 -2.60 10.52 4.04
N ILE A 89 -3.56 10.85 4.91
CA ILE A 89 -3.80 10.15 6.18
C ILE A 89 -4.68 8.93 5.93
N THR A 90 -4.08 7.74 6.04
CA THR A 90 -4.81 6.48 6.04
C THR A 90 -4.16 5.48 7.00
N TRP A 91 -4.97 4.88 7.88
CA TRP A 91 -4.45 3.99 8.91
C TRP A 91 -3.93 2.66 8.36
N ASN A 92 -2.75 2.25 8.85
CA ASN A 92 -2.09 0.99 8.58
C ASN A 92 -1.60 0.35 9.89
N TRP A 93 -2.30 -0.70 10.31
CA TRP A 93 -1.98 -1.45 11.53
C TRP A 93 -0.60 -2.10 11.49
N ALA A 94 -0.21 -2.69 10.36
CA ALA A 94 1.06 -3.37 10.24
C ALA A 94 2.23 -2.38 10.36
N ALA A 95 2.13 -1.20 9.74
CA ALA A 95 3.15 -0.16 9.87
C ALA A 95 3.19 0.46 11.26
N PHE A 96 2.06 0.56 11.98
CA PHE A 96 2.05 1.04 13.36
C PHE A 96 2.83 0.11 14.30
N PHE A 97 2.54 -1.21 14.27
CA PHE A 97 3.16 -2.17 15.19
C PHE A 97 4.56 -2.62 14.75
N LEU A 98 4.77 -2.82 13.44
CA LEU A 98 6.02 -3.37 12.89
C LEU A 98 6.95 -2.27 12.36
N ASN A 99 6.46 -1.05 12.20
CA ASN A 99 7.26 0.14 11.89
C ASN A 99 8.25 -0.11 10.73
N ILE A 100 9.56 -0.03 11.00
CA ILE A 100 10.64 -0.24 10.02
C ILE A 100 10.57 -1.63 9.37
N TYR A 101 10.17 -2.68 10.09
CA TYR A 101 10.08 -4.04 9.56
C TYR A 101 9.02 -4.17 8.46
N TRP A 102 7.91 -3.43 8.56
CA TRP A 102 6.91 -3.38 7.48
C TRP A 102 7.49 -2.72 6.23
N MET A 103 8.28 -1.66 6.39
CA MET A 103 8.94 -0.99 5.26
C MET A 103 9.98 -1.89 4.59
N LEU A 104 10.78 -2.63 5.38
CA LEU A 104 11.71 -3.64 4.86
C LEU A 104 10.96 -4.74 4.09
N TYR A 105 9.85 -5.24 4.64
CA TYR A 105 9.01 -6.24 4.00
C TYR A 105 8.49 -5.78 2.62
N ARG A 106 8.12 -4.50 2.50
CA ARG A 106 7.65 -3.87 1.24
C ARG A 106 8.78 -3.31 0.36
N LYS A 107 10.03 -3.66 0.64
CA LYS A 107 11.24 -3.22 -0.09
C LYS A 107 11.46 -1.70 -0.12
N MET A 108 10.90 -0.97 0.85
CA MET A 108 11.08 0.48 1.00
C MET A 108 12.38 0.82 1.77
N TYR A 109 13.52 0.32 1.31
CA TYR A 109 14.78 0.35 2.08
C TYR A 109 15.29 1.77 2.40
N LEU A 110 15.14 2.71 1.47
CA LEU A 110 15.55 4.11 1.69
C LEU A 110 14.70 4.76 2.79
N GLN A 111 13.38 4.57 2.74
CA GLN A 111 12.47 5.08 3.76
C GLN A 111 12.70 4.39 5.11
N ALA A 112 12.93 3.08 5.11
CA ALA A 112 13.25 2.31 6.31
C ALA A 112 14.52 2.85 6.99
N GLY A 113 15.59 3.11 6.22
CA GLY A 113 16.83 3.67 6.73
C GLY A 113 16.67 5.09 7.30
N ALA A 114 15.89 5.95 6.63
CA ALA A 114 15.62 7.30 7.12
C ALA A 114 14.85 7.28 8.46
N ILE A 115 13.82 6.44 8.57
CA ILE A 115 13.06 6.28 9.82
C ILE A 115 13.93 5.64 10.91
N PHE A 116 14.77 4.67 10.57
CA PHE A 116 15.71 4.06 11.51
C PHE A 116 16.66 5.10 12.10
N LEU A 117 17.30 5.91 11.25
CA LEU A 117 18.18 6.99 11.71
C LEU A 117 17.44 8.00 12.59
N GLY A 118 16.24 8.42 12.16
CA GLY A 118 15.39 9.29 12.97
C GLY A 118 15.03 8.70 14.34
N SER A 119 14.76 7.39 14.40
CA SER A 119 14.45 6.69 15.65
C SER A 119 15.64 6.65 16.62
N ILE A 120 16.87 6.48 16.11
CA ILE A 120 18.09 6.55 16.93
C ILE A 120 18.26 7.95 17.53
N LEU A 121 18.05 8.99 16.73
CA LEU A 121 18.16 10.38 17.18
C LEU A 121 17.11 10.71 18.25
N ILE A 122 15.86 10.28 18.06
CA ILE A 122 14.78 10.46 19.04
C ILE A 122 15.12 9.74 20.35
N ALA A 123 15.72 8.55 20.28
CA ALA A 123 16.10 7.79 21.47
C ALA A 123 17.16 8.49 22.32
N GLN A 124 17.94 9.43 21.76
CA GLN A 124 18.93 10.21 22.53
C GLN A 124 18.30 11.35 23.34
N ILE A 125 17.00 11.65 23.16
CA ILE A 125 16.33 12.73 23.86
C ILE A 125 15.89 12.25 25.26
N PRO A 126 16.49 12.75 26.34
CA PRO A 126 16.17 12.30 27.69
C PRO A 126 14.74 12.68 28.07
N TYR A 127 14.09 11.82 28.86
CA TYR A 127 12.71 11.96 29.38
C TYR A 127 11.57 11.96 28.32
N LEU A 128 11.83 12.42 27.09
CA LEU A 128 10.82 12.51 26.01
C LEU A 128 10.96 11.45 24.91
N GLY A 129 12.10 10.76 24.82
CA GLY A 129 12.37 9.81 23.73
C GLY A 129 11.30 8.74 23.55
N ALA A 130 10.75 8.20 24.65
CA ALA A 130 9.69 7.19 24.60
C ALA A 130 8.36 7.75 24.02
N ILE A 131 7.94 8.94 24.48
CA ILE A 131 6.72 9.61 24.00
C ILE A 131 6.85 9.95 22.52
N LEU A 132 7.99 10.50 22.11
CA LEU A 132 8.29 10.83 20.72
C LEU A 132 8.36 9.58 19.83
N SER A 133 8.91 8.47 20.32
CA SER A 133 8.95 7.19 19.59
C SER A 133 7.56 6.61 19.38
N PHE A 134 6.69 6.72 20.38
CA PHE A 134 5.29 6.32 20.25
C PHE A 134 4.54 7.22 19.26
N GLY A 135 4.74 8.54 19.35
CA GLY A 135 4.21 9.51 18.38
C GLY A 135 4.68 9.23 16.95
N LEU A 136 5.95 8.87 16.77
CA LEU A 136 6.50 8.45 15.48
C LEU A 136 5.80 7.19 14.96
N SER A 137 5.52 6.22 15.83
CA SER A 137 4.81 4.99 15.46
C SER A 137 3.38 5.28 14.99
N ILE A 138 2.66 6.19 15.67
CA ILE A 138 1.34 6.67 15.23
C ILE A 138 1.45 7.36 13.86
N ALA A 139 2.42 8.26 13.69
CA ALA A 139 2.64 8.96 12.44
C ALA A 139 2.90 7.99 11.28
N ILE A 140 3.72 6.96 11.50
CA ILE A 140 3.99 5.90 10.51
C ILE A 140 2.72 5.09 10.24
N GLY A 141 1.94 4.75 11.26
CA GLY A 141 0.62 4.15 11.09
C GLY A 141 -0.31 4.97 10.19
N MET A 142 -0.29 6.29 10.30
CA MET A 142 -1.13 7.20 9.51
C MET A 142 -0.63 7.46 8.08
N TYR A 143 0.68 7.55 7.88
CA TYR A 143 1.26 8.03 6.61
C TYR A 143 1.94 6.94 5.78
N SER A 144 2.16 5.75 6.31
CA SER A 144 2.85 4.64 5.64
C SER A 144 2.26 4.26 4.27
N ASN A 145 0.94 4.21 4.13
CA ASN A 145 0.30 3.89 2.84
C ASN A 145 0.57 4.98 1.79
N ALA A 146 0.55 6.25 2.18
CA ALA A 146 0.89 7.35 1.27
C ALA A 146 2.39 7.36 0.91
N LEU A 147 3.25 7.08 1.89
CA LEU A 147 4.69 6.89 1.64
C LEU A 147 4.94 5.73 0.68
N TYR A 148 4.18 4.65 0.80
CA TYR A 148 4.28 3.49 -0.07
C TYR A 148 3.73 3.77 -1.47
N LEU A 149 2.60 4.48 -1.60
CA LEU A 149 2.09 4.93 -2.89
C LEU A 149 3.13 5.78 -3.64
N ASN A 150 3.73 6.76 -2.97
CA ASN A 150 4.79 7.59 -3.56
C ASN A 150 6.02 6.75 -3.94
N HIS A 151 6.36 5.74 -3.14
CA HIS A 151 7.45 4.81 -3.45
C HIS A 151 7.16 4.03 -4.74
N ILE A 152 5.94 3.47 -4.88
CA ILE A 152 5.51 2.76 -6.09
C ILE A 152 5.59 3.68 -7.29
N GLN A 153 4.98 4.87 -7.20
CA GLN A 153 4.94 5.83 -8.30
C GLN A 153 6.33 6.17 -8.81
N ARG A 154 7.26 6.50 -7.91
CA ARG A 154 8.66 6.77 -8.28
C ARG A 154 9.30 5.57 -8.99
N LYS A 155 9.05 4.35 -8.51
CA LYS A 155 9.60 3.12 -9.11
C LYS A 155 8.99 2.78 -10.47
N LEU A 156 7.72 3.12 -10.69
CA LEU A 156 7.05 2.94 -11.97
C LEU A 156 7.49 4.01 -12.99
N THR A 157 7.65 5.26 -12.56
CA THR A 157 8.23 6.33 -13.38
C THR A 157 9.65 6.01 -13.84
N GLU A 158 10.46 5.36 -13.01
CA GLU A 158 11.82 4.89 -13.39
C GLU A 158 11.81 3.90 -14.58
N VAL A 159 10.72 3.16 -14.81
CA VAL A 159 10.65 2.12 -15.84
C VAL A 159 9.64 2.44 -16.95
N GLN A 160 9.00 3.61 -16.88
CA GLN A 160 7.93 3.99 -17.81
C GLN A 160 8.38 4.12 -19.27
N HIS A 161 9.66 4.39 -19.49
CA HIS A 161 10.27 4.61 -20.80
C HIS A 161 10.82 3.33 -21.44
N LEU A 162 10.73 2.20 -20.73
CA LEU A 162 11.19 0.90 -21.24
C LEU A 162 10.10 0.26 -22.12
N ASP A 163 10.54 -0.59 -23.04
CA ASP A 163 9.64 -1.44 -23.82
C ASP A 163 8.75 -2.31 -22.92
N TYR A 164 7.56 -2.66 -23.39
CA TYR A 164 6.52 -3.32 -22.60
C TYR A 164 7.02 -4.56 -21.82
N GLU A 165 7.72 -5.48 -22.50
CA GLU A 165 8.24 -6.71 -21.87
C GLU A 165 9.31 -6.42 -20.80
N MET A 166 10.22 -5.49 -21.09
CA MET A 166 11.27 -5.08 -20.16
C MET A 166 10.67 -4.35 -18.95
N LYS A 167 9.69 -3.48 -19.18
CA LYS A 167 8.95 -2.77 -18.13
C LYS A 167 8.26 -3.76 -17.20
N GLU A 168 7.48 -4.69 -17.73
CA GLU A 168 6.71 -5.66 -16.94
C GLU A 168 7.62 -6.55 -16.09
N SER A 169 8.69 -7.10 -16.67
CA SER A 169 9.66 -7.91 -15.93
C SER A 169 10.32 -7.13 -14.78
N MET A 170 10.63 -5.85 -14.99
CA MET A 170 11.21 -4.98 -13.96
C MET A 170 10.22 -4.63 -12.86
N ILE A 171 8.94 -4.42 -13.18
CA ILE A 171 7.87 -4.19 -12.21
C ILE A 171 7.72 -5.39 -11.29
N ILE A 172 7.65 -6.60 -11.85
CA ILE A 172 7.49 -7.84 -11.08
C ILE A 172 8.72 -8.07 -10.18
N LYS A 173 9.93 -7.81 -10.68
CA LYS A 173 11.17 -8.00 -9.92
C LYS A 173 11.32 -6.99 -8.77
N LYS A 174 11.03 -5.72 -9.01
CA LYS A 174 11.17 -4.64 -8.01
C LYS A 174 10.00 -4.62 -7.02
N GLY A 175 8.80 -5.01 -7.46
CA GLY A 175 7.59 -5.06 -6.66
C GLY A 175 7.52 -6.22 -5.65
N GLY A 176 6.33 -6.48 -5.15
CA GLY A 176 6.02 -7.53 -4.20
C GLY A 176 6.63 -7.31 -2.82
N THR A 177 6.91 -8.42 -2.14
CA THR A 177 7.28 -8.44 -0.72
C THR A 177 8.47 -9.35 -0.47
N ASN A 178 9.31 -9.03 0.52
CA ASN A 178 10.43 -9.86 0.93
C ASN A 178 10.41 -10.08 2.45
N ILE A 179 10.04 -11.29 2.90
CA ILE A 179 9.98 -11.64 4.32
C ILE A 179 11.35 -11.95 4.93
N VAL A 180 12.33 -12.33 4.10
CA VAL A 180 13.66 -12.75 4.56
C VAL A 180 14.39 -11.56 5.19
N ILE A 181 14.30 -10.37 4.59
CA ILE A 181 15.02 -9.17 5.07
C ILE A 181 14.56 -8.74 6.48
N PRO A 182 13.25 -8.57 6.77
CA PRO A 182 12.78 -8.33 8.13
C PRO A 182 13.23 -9.40 9.14
N LEU A 183 13.20 -10.68 8.78
CA LEU A 183 13.59 -11.77 9.69
C LEU A 183 15.07 -11.71 10.04
N ILE A 184 15.93 -11.46 9.06
CA ILE A 184 17.37 -11.25 9.31
C ILE A 184 17.57 -10.06 10.24
N ALA A 185 16.88 -8.95 10.01
CA ALA A 185 16.97 -7.76 10.86
C ALA A 185 16.56 -8.07 12.31
N VAL A 186 15.47 -8.80 12.52
CA VAL A 186 15.03 -9.25 13.86
C VAL A 186 16.09 -10.15 14.51
N GLY A 187 16.65 -11.11 13.76
CA GLY A 187 17.71 -12.00 14.26
C GLY A 187 18.94 -11.22 14.74
N ILE A 188 19.39 -10.22 13.97
CA ILE A 188 20.49 -9.33 14.36
C ILE A 188 20.16 -8.58 15.65
N CYS A 189 18.96 -7.99 15.75
CA CYS A 189 18.52 -7.29 16.95
C CYS A 189 18.52 -8.19 18.20
N ILE A 190 18.08 -9.45 18.08
CA ILE A 190 18.08 -10.42 19.18
C ILE A 190 19.51 -10.74 19.64
N VAL A 191 20.42 -10.98 18.69
CA VAL A 191 21.84 -11.25 19.01
C VAL A 191 22.48 -10.05 19.71
N ILE A 192 22.25 -8.83 19.22
CA ILE A 192 22.76 -7.61 19.84
C ILE A 192 22.20 -7.44 21.26
N ALA A 193 20.89 -7.64 21.45
CA ALA A 193 20.26 -7.55 22.75
C ALA A 193 20.87 -8.56 23.74
N PHE A 194 21.11 -9.81 23.30
CA PHE A 194 21.75 -10.83 24.11
C PHE A 194 23.17 -10.44 24.53
N ILE A 195 23.97 -9.91 23.60
CA ILE A 195 25.33 -9.42 23.90
C ILE A 195 25.29 -8.29 24.93
N ILE A 196 24.39 -7.31 24.77
CA ILE A 196 24.26 -6.19 25.71
C ILE A 196 23.88 -6.70 27.11
N ILE A 197 22.94 -7.63 27.22
CA ILE A 197 22.52 -8.23 28.49
C ILE A 197 23.69 -8.97 29.15
N MET A 198 24.47 -9.74 28.38
CA MET A 198 25.64 -10.45 28.89
C MET A 198 26.72 -9.49 29.40
N LEU A 199 27.05 -8.45 28.62
CA LEU A 199 28.03 -7.42 29.03
C LEU A 199 27.58 -6.68 30.28
N PHE A 200 26.29 -6.33 30.36
CA PHE A 200 25.71 -5.71 31.55
C PHE A 200 25.81 -6.63 32.78
N GLY A 201 25.55 -7.94 32.62
CA GLY A 201 25.69 -8.92 33.69
C GLY A 201 27.14 -9.07 34.19
N ILE A 202 28.11 -9.03 33.29
CA ILE A 202 29.55 -9.06 33.64
C ILE A 202 29.93 -7.80 34.42
N ALA A 203 29.54 -6.62 33.91
CA ALA A 203 29.83 -5.33 34.55
C ALA A 203 29.16 -5.22 35.94
N PHE A 204 27.92 -5.68 36.06
CA PHE A 204 27.20 -5.75 37.32
C PHE A 204 27.94 -6.65 38.31
N LYS A 205 28.33 -7.87 37.90
CA LYS A 205 29.11 -8.78 38.76
C LYS A 205 30.41 -8.13 39.26
N SER A 206 31.17 -7.45 38.39
CA SER A 206 32.41 -6.76 38.79
C SER A 206 32.21 -5.58 39.75
N MET A 207 30.98 -5.11 39.96
CA MET A 207 30.69 -4.03 40.91
C MET A 207 30.42 -4.55 42.33
N PHE A 208 30.09 -5.84 42.49
CA PHE A 208 29.71 -6.46 43.78
C PHE A 208 30.70 -7.51 44.30
N TYR A 209 31.72 -7.88 43.51
CA TYR A 209 32.83 -8.76 43.89
C TYR A 209 34.14 -8.03 43.63
#